data_AF-A0A6H5HJ41-F1
#
_entry.id   AF-A0A6H5HJ41-F1
#
_cell.length_a   1.000
_cell.length_b   1.000
_cell.length_c   1.000
_cell.angle_alpha   90.00
_cell.angle_beta   90.00
_cell.angle_gamma   90.00
#
_symmetry.space_group_name_H-M   'P 1'
#
loop_
_entity.id
_entity.type
_entity.pdbx_description
1 polymer ?
#
loop_
_entity_poly.entity_id
_entity_poly.type
_entity_poly.pdbx_seq_one_letter_code
_entity_poly.pdbx_strand_id
1 'polypeptide(L)'
;MKSETEVFVFSSPYWVESYAGTFSNFKHMGLWEYCFDQFRFPHHQFDKMFTGCHYVYSFEFHIIREWLLPAWLLSIQTLVTLALMFSFGAQLLAALTVVRYPLKQVLKYEWLLSAIIFSSVAAAALFLFLAVIVFWTQSSRRDWLMYPNFNHLSWSYYFAGASGVLHAIAAFILYKVNDSLLVLDCVQ
;
A
#
# COMPACT_ATOMS: atom_id res chain seq x y z
N MET A 1 -1.40 3.49 -15.50
CA MET A 1 -2.59 3.75 -14.65
C MET A 1 -2.64 2.90 -13.37
N LYS A 2 -2.64 1.56 -13.41
CA LYS A 2 -2.79 0.71 -12.20
C LYS A 2 -1.61 0.73 -11.22
N SER A 3 -0.38 0.62 -11.72
CA SER A 3 0.84 0.74 -10.90
C SER A 3 1.07 2.15 -10.38
N GLU A 4 0.70 3.16 -11.17
CA GLU A 4 0.86 4.56 -10.78
C GLU A 4 0.07 4.86 -9.51
N THR A 5 -1.18 4.38 -9.39
CA THR A 5 -1.98 4.55 -8.18
C THR A 5 -1.38 3.88 -6.95
N GLU A 6 -0.72 2.72 -7.10
CA GLU A 6 -0.06 2.03 -5.97
C GLU A 6 1.19 2.75 -5.50
N VAL A 7 1.96 3.32 -6.43
CA VAL A 7 3.11 4.15 -6.09
C VAL A 7 2.65 5.39 -5.33
N PHE A 8 1.56 6.04 -5.76
CA PHE A 8 0.97 7.14 -5.01
C PHE A 8 0.50 6.71 -3.63
N VAL A 9 -0.19 5.57 -3.49
CA VAL A 9 -0.59 5.03 -2.18
C VAL A 9 0.63 4.79 -1.27
N PHE A 10 1.70 4.26 -1.84
CA PHE A 10 2.91 3.93 -1.11
C PHE A 10 3.65 5.19 -0.64
N SER A 11 3.86 6.18 -1.51
CA SER A 11 4.71 7.34 -1.22
C SER A 11 3.97 8.58 -0.74
N SER A 12 2.65 8.63 -0.89
CA SER A 12 1.85 9.82 -0.55
C SER A 12 1.77 10.02 0.97
N PRO A 13 2.01 11.24 1.48
CA PRO A 13 1.89 11.55 2.90
C PRO A 13 0.44 11.83 3.33
N TYR A 14 -0.57 11.22 2.68
CA TYR A 14 -1.99 11.53 2.86
C TYR A 14 -2.86 10.27 3.07
N TRP A 15 -2.44 9.40 3.97
CA TRP A 15 -3.27 8.30 4.48
C TRP A 15 -4.28 8.81 5.51
N VAL A 16 -3.84 9.71 6.39
CA VAL A 16 -4.67 10.40 7.38
C VAL A 16 -4.33 11.88 7.36
N GLU A 17 -5.34 12.72 7.53
CA GLU A 17 -5.23 14.17 7.51
C GLU A 17 -6.14 14.78 8.59
N SER A 18 -5.69 15.87 9.20
CA SER A 18 -6.51 16.66 10.14
C SER A 18 -7.51 17.52 9.37
N TYR A 19 -8.71 17.74 9.91
CA TYR A 19 -9.68 18.65 9.29
C TYR A 19 -9.14 20.08 9.14
N ALA A 20 -9.37 20.67 7.97
CA ALA A 20 -9.06 22.08 7.72
C ALA A 20 -9.79 22.98 8.74
N GLY A 21 -9.06 23.94 9.33
CA GLY A 21 -9.61 24.85 10.34
C GLY A 21 -9.58 24.32 11.78
N THR A 22 -9.11 23.08 12.00
CA THR A 22 -8.74 22.63 13.35
C THR A 22 -7.33 23.10 13.68
N PHE A 23 -7.12 23.64 14.88
CA PHE A 23 -5.79 24.00 15.38
C PHE A 23 -5.00 22.76 15.83
N SER A 24 -5.02 21.70 15.02
CA SER A 24 -4.29 20.46 15.27
C SER A 24 -2.82 20.64 14.90
N ASN A 25 -1.94 20.18 15.79
CA ASN A 25 -0.50 20.12 15.55
C ASN A 25 -0.13 18.99 14.58
N PHE A 26 -0.96 17.96 14.47
CA PHE A 26 -0.85 16.95 13.42
C PHE A 26 -1.54 17.47 12.17
N LYS A 27 -0.86 17.44 11.01
CA LYS A 27 -1.44 17.90 9.73
C LYS A 27 -1.86 16.72 8.86
N HIS A 28 -0.91 15.89 8.47
CA HIS A 28 -1.18 14.69 7.68
C HIS A 28 -0.03 13.70 7.82
N MET A 29 -0.29 12.45 7.45
CA MET A 29 0.73 11.41 7.39
C MET A 29 0.42 10.39 6.32
N GLY A 30 1.48 9.82 5.77
CA GLY A 30 1.45 8.61 4.96
C GLY A 30 2.07 7.45 5.68
N LEU A 31 2.30 6.35 4.95
CA LEU A 31 2.98 5.20 5.53
C LEU A 31 4.40 5.51 6.01
N TRP A 32 5.10 6.41 5.31
CA TRP A 32 6.54 6.62 5.49
C TRP A 32 6.93 8.00 5.99
N GLU A 33 5.99 8.93 6.05
CA GLU A 33 6.24 10.34 6.37
C GLU A 33 5.12 10.88 7.24
N TYR A 34 5.49 11.69 8.23
CA TYR A 34 4.54 12.43 9.08
C TYR A 34 4.84 13.92 9.00
N CYS A 35 3.78 14.72 9.00
CA CYS A 35 3.85 16.17 8.99
C CYS A 35 3.21 16.75 10.25
N PHE A 36 4.04 17.46 11.01
CA PHE A 36 3.62 18.15 12.23
C PHE A 36 3.87 19.66 12.13
N ASP A 37 3.13 20.40 12.93
CA ASP A 37 3.24 21.85 13.10
C ASP A 37 3.29 22.14 14.60
N GLN A 38 4.46 22.57 15.08
CA GLN A 38 4.72 22.88 16.49
C GLN A 38 4.26 21.79 17.48
N PHE A 39 4.35 20.52 17.08
CA PHE A 39 3.94 19.41 17.93
C PHE A 39 4.94 19.19 19.08
N ARG A 40 4.42 19.02 20.29
CA ARG A 40 5.18 18.65 21.48
C ARG A 40 4.72 17.30 21.97
N PHE A 41 5.63 16.35 22.09
CA PHE A 41 5.30 15.02 22.59
C PHE A 41 5.20 15.03 24.13
N PRO A 42 4.03 14.73 24.73
CA PRO A 42 3.83 14.92 26.18
C PRO A 42 4.71 14.04 27.06
N HIS A 43 5.14 12.88 26.56
CA HIS A 43 5.96 11.94 27.31
C HIS A 43 7.46 12.19 27.17
N HIS A 44 7.87 13.21 26.40
CA HIS A 44 9.27 13.61 26.33
C HIS A 44 9.59 14.68 27.37
N GLN A 45 10.68 14.48 28.12
CA GLN A 45 11.07 15.38 29.21
C GLN A 45 11.65 16.70 28.71
N PHE A 46 12.21 16.73 27.50
CA PHE A 46 12.80 17.94 26.91
C PHE A 46 11.79 18.63 25.99
N ASP A 47 11.79 19.97 25.99
CA ASP A 47 10.93 20.77 25.10
C ASP A 47 11.47 20.76 23.66
N LYS A 48 11.34 19.60 22.99
CA LYS A 48 11.59 19.45 21.56
C LYS A 48 10.28 19.66 20.81
N MET A 49 10.26 20.65 19.92
CA MET A 49 9.16 20.86 18.98
C MET A 49 9.44 20.12 17.67
N PHE A 50 8.43 19.39 17.18
CA PHE A 50 8.45 18.73 15.89
C PHE A 50 7.67 19.58 14.89
N THR A 51 8.35 20.04 13.84
CA THR A 51 7.75 20.89 12.80
C THR A 51 8.27 20.47 11.42
N GLY A 52 7.37 20.48 10.44
CA GLY A 52 7.63 20.05 9.08
C GLY A 52 7.28 18.58 8.84
N CYS A 53 7.51 18.18 7.60
CA CYS A 53 7.32 16.82 7.10
C CYS A 53 8.66 16.09 7.15
N HIS A 54 8.71 14.95 7.84
CA HIS A 54 9.92 14.15 7.93
C HIS A 54 9.62 12.67 7.72
N TYR A 55 10.55 11.98 7.08
CA TYR A 55 10.52 10.53 6.97
C TYR A 55 10.54 9.89 8.35
N VAL A 56 9.77 8.82 8.55
CA VAL A 56 9.57 8.22 9.89
C VAL A 56 10.85 7.65 10.49
N TYR A 57 11.75 7.14 9.65
CA TYR A 57 13.06 6.65 10.12
C TYR A 57 14.15 7.72 10.09
N SER A 58 13.80 8.99 9.89
CA SER A 58 14.75 10.10 10.02
C SER A 58 15.29 10.24 11.45
N PHE A 59 16.38 11.00 11.58
CA PHE A 59 16.88 11.40 12.89
C PHE A 59 15.89 12.30 13.62
N GLU A 60 15.02 13.05 12.96
CA GLU A 60 14.10 13.94 13.67
C GLU A 60 13.12 13.19 14.58
N PHE A 61 12.57 12.09 14.07
CA PHE A 61 11.56 11.29 14.77
C PHE A 61 12.12 10.12 15.58
N HIS A 62 13.45 9.97 15.72
CA HIS A 62 14.03 8.82 16.43
C HIS A 62 13.49 8.64 17.87
N ILE A 63 13.23 9.75 18.57
CA ILE A 63 12.73 9.77 19.96
C ILE A 63 11.29 9.28 20.08
N ILE A 64 10.45 9.58 19.08
CA ILE A 64 9.01 9.31 19.10
C ILE A 64 8.60 8.17 18.15
N ARG A 65 9.57 7.50 17.53
CA ARG A 65 9.34 6.51 16.47
C ARG A 65 8.46 5.35 16.92
N GLU A 66 8.70 4.82 18.12
CA GLU A 66 7.94 3.68 18.66
C GLU A 66 6.46 4.03 18.87
N TRP A 67 6.17 5.29 19.18
CA TRP A 67 4.81 5.81 19.29
C TRP A 67 4.16 6.04 17.92
N LEU A 68 4.90 6.62 16.97
CA LEU A 68 4.42 6.88 15.60
C LEU A 68 4.18 5.58 14.80
N LEU A 69 5.04 4.57 14.98
CA LEU A 69 5.00 3.28 14.28
C LEU A 69 4.64 2.13 15.22
N PRO A 70 3.36 2.00 15.62
CA PRO A 70 2.92 0.80 16.31
C PRO A 70 3.03 -0.43 15.39
N ALA A 71 3.12 -1.62 15.99
CA ALA A 71 3.32 -2.87 15.25
C ALA A 71 2.30 -3.11 14.13
N TRP A 72 1.03 -2.72 14.33
CA TRP A 72 0.00 -2.86 13.30
C TRP A 72 0.26 -1.99 12.07
N LEU A 73 0.84 -0.79 12.24
CA LEU A 73 1.17 0.10 11.11
C LEU A 73 2.40 -0.41 10.37
N LEU A 74 3.35 -1.00 11.09
CA LEU A 74 4.48 -1.71 10.49
C LEU A 74 3.99 -2.90 9.64
N SER A 75 3.01 -3.67 10.13
CA SER A 75 2.38 -4.74 9.33
C SER A 75 1.76 -4.18 8.04
N ILE A 76 1.10 -3.03 8.09
CA ILE A 76 0.54 -2.39 6.89
C ILE A 76 1.63 -1.96 5.92
N GLN A 77 2.74 -1.36 6.40
CA GLN A 77 3.90 -1.04 5.56
C GLN A 77 4.39 -2.30 4.82
N THR A 78 4.53 -3.42 5.52
CA THR A 78 4.98 -4.68 4.89
C THR A 78 3.98 -5.20 3.86
N LEU A 79 2.68 -5.20 4.18
CA LEU A 79 1.63 -5.66 3.27
C LEU A 79 1.58 -4.82 1.98
N VAL A 80 1.61 -3.49 2.10
CA VAL A 80 1.59 -2.59 0.93
C VAL A 80 2.88 -2.72 0.12
N THR A 81 4.03 -2.89 0.76
CA THR A 81 5.31 -3.13 0.07
C THR A 81 5.29 -4.45 -0.71
N LEU A 82 4.81 -5.54 -0.08
CA LEU A 82 4.69 -6.84 -0.75
C LEU A 82 3.70 -6.78 -1.91
N ALA A 83 2.55 -6.13 -1.73
CA ALA A 83 1.59 -5.91 -2.81
C ALA A 83 2.22 -5.21 -4.01
N LEU A 84 2.98 -4.13 -3.75
CA LEU A 84 3.71 -3.38 -4.77
C LEU A 84 4.72 -4.28 -5.51
N MET A 85 5.51 -5.08 -4.78
CA MET A 85 6.49 -6.00 -5.37
C MET A 85 5.82 -7.06 -6.26
N PHE A 86 4.73 -7.68 -5.80
CA PHE A 86 4.00 -8.68 -6.60
C PHE A 86 3.33 -8.05 -7.83
N SER A 87 2.76 -6.85 -7.69
CA SER A 87 2.12 -6.12 -8.79
C SER A 87 3.14 -5.72 -9.88
N PHE A 88 4.29 -5.14 -9.49
CA PHE A 88 5.35 -4.81 -10.45
C PHE A 88 5.95 -6.05 -11.11
N GLY A 89 6.19 -7.12 -10.34
CA GLY A 89 6.66 -8.40 -10.88
C GLY A 89 5.68 -8.98 -11.91
N ALA A 90 4.38 -8.95 -11.60
CA ALA A 90 3.34 -9.40 -12.52
C ALA A 90 3.27 -8.57 -13.80
N GLN A 91 3.42 -7.25 -13.70
CA GLN A 91 3.43 -6.36 -14.87
C GLN A 91 4.66 -6.57 -15.76
N LEU A 92 5.83 -6.77 -15.16
CA LEU A 92 7.05 -7.10 -15.90
C LEU A 92 6.89 -8.44 -16.66
N LEU A 93 6.38 -9.47 -15.98
CA LEU A 93 6.11 -10.76 -16.61
C LEU A 93 5.04 -10.65 -17.72
N ALA A 94 3.97 -9.90 -17.48
CA ALA A 94 2.93 -9.65 -18.47
C ALA A 94 3.47 -8.88 -19.70
N ALA A 95 4.37 -7.91 -19.50
CA ALA A 95 5.00 -7.22 -20.62
C ALA A 95 5.87 -8.18 -21.46
N LEU A 96 6.63 -9.06 -20.81
CA LEU A 96 7.46 -10.06 -21.48
C LEU A 96 6.63 -11.09 -22.27
N THR A 97 5.49 -11.52 -21.71
CA THR A 97 4.58 -12.44 -22.42
C THR A 97 3.92 -11.78 -23.63
N VAL A 98 3.47 -10.53 -23.50
CA VAL A 98 2.86 -9.77 -24.61
C VAL A 98 3.86 -9.48 -25.73
N VAL A 99 5.10 -9.11 -25.40
CA VAL A 99 6.17 -8.88 -26.39
C VAL A 99 6.73 -10.20 -26.95
N ARG A 100 6.32 -11.34 -26.38
CA ARG A 100 6.79 -12.69 -26.73
C ARG A 100 8.32 -12.80 -26.63
N TYR A 101 8.90 -12.20 -25.60
CA TYR A 101 10.34 -12.23 -25.37
C TYR A 101 10.66 -12.97 -24.06
N PRO A 102 11.45 -14.07 -24.08
CA PRO A 102 11.99 -14.78 -25.24
C PRO A 102 11.00 -15.78 -25.88
N LEU A 103 10.88 -15.75 -27.21
CA LEU A 103 9.83 -16.40 -27.99
C LEU A 103 9.61 -17.88 -27.68
N LYS A 104 10.70 -18.67 -27.59
CA LYS A 104 10.61 -20.12 -27.35
C LYS A 104 10.10 -20.49 -25.96
N GLN A 105 10.43 -19.69 -24.94
CA GLN A 105 9.98 -19.98 -23.57
C GLN A 105 8.54 -19.55 -23.36
N VAL A 106 8.16 -18.38 -23.90
CA VAL A 106 6.78 -17.89 -23.79
C VAL A 106 5.84 -18.89 -24.43
N LEU A 107 6.02 -19.25 -25.71
CA LEU A 107 5.12 -20.19 -26.42
C LEU A 107 4.99 -21.57 -25.77
N LYS A 108 6.03 -22.05 -25.09
CA LYS A 108 6.02 -23.38 -24.47
C LYS A 108 5.36 -23.38 -23.09
N TYR A 109 5.42 -22.26 -22.38
CA TYR A 109 4.98 -22.17 -20.98
C TYR A 109 3.92 -21.07 -20.78
N GLU A 110 3.09 -20.80 -21.80
CA GLU A 110 2.10 -19.72 -21.77
C GLU A 110 1.12 -19.87 -20.59
N TRP A 111 0.60 -21.08 -20.38
CA TRP A 111 -0.27 -21.38 -19.25
C TRP A 111 0.42 -21.13 -17.89
N LEU A 112 1.64 -21.64 -17.70
CA LEU A 112 2.36 -21.48 -16.44
C LEU A 112 2.68 -20.00 -16.15
N LEU A 113 3.10 -19.25 -17.16
CA LEU A 113 3.39 -17.82 -17.03
C LEU A 113 2.11 -17.04 -16.68
N SER A 114 0.99 -17.34 -17.34
CA SER A 114 -0.32 -16.76 -17.04
C SER A 114 -0.77 -17.07 -15.60
N ALA A 115 -0.58 -18.32 -15.14
CA ALA A 115 -0.89 -18.75 -13.78
C ALA A 115 -0.06 -18.00 -12.72
N ILE A 116 1.24 -17.75 -12.99
CA ILE A 116 2.11 -16.97 -12.09
C ILE A 116 1.67 -15.51 -12.03
N ILE A 117 1.32 -14.90 -13.17
CA ILE A 117 0.82 -13.52 -13.23
C ILE A 117 -0.50 -13.43 -12.45
N PHE A 118 -1.44 -14.34 -12.68
CA PHE A 118 -2.70 -14.44 -11.94
C PHE A 118 -2.45 -14.52 -10.42
N SER A 119 -1.60 -15.45 -9.99
CA SER A 119 -1.31 -15.67 -8.56
C SER A 119 -0.71 -14.43 -7.91
N SER A 120 0.20 -13.75 -8.62
CA SER A 120 0.85 -12.52 -8.14
C SER A 120 -0.15 -11.36 -8.01
N VAL A 121 -1.03 -11.17 -8.99
CA VAL A 121 -2.07 -10.14 -8.97
C VAL A 121 -3.12 -10.42 -7.87
N ALA A 122 -3.49 -11.69 -7.67
CA ALA A 122 -4.40 -12.10 -6.60
C ALA A 122 -3.77 -11.87 -5.21
N ALA A 123 -2.49 -12.19 -5.04
CA ALA A 123 -1.76 -11.93 -3.79
C ALA A 123 -1.68 -10.42 -3.48
N ALA A 124 -1.38 -9.59 -4.49
CA ALA A 124 -1.38 -8.13 -4.33
C ALA A 124 -2.76 -7.60 -3.89
N ALA A 125 -3.85 -8.08 -4.52
CA ALA A 125 -5.20 -7.72 -4.12
C ALA A 125 -5.51 -8.08 -2.66
N LEU A 126 -5.11 -9.29 -2.24
CA LEU A 126 -5.30 -9.76 -0.86
C LEU A 126 -4.51 -8.89 0.14
N PHE A 127 -3.25 -8.59 -0.13
CA PHE A 127 -2.44 -7.77 0.77
C PHE A 127 -2.94 -6.33 0.88
N LEU A 128 -3.39 -5.72 -0.22
CA LEU A 128 -4.02 -4.40 -0.17
C LEU A 128 -5.34 -4.42 0.61
N PHE A 129 -6.15 -5.46 0.41
CA PHE A 129 -7.40 -5.62 1.17
C PHE A 129 -7.14 -5.75 2.68
N LEU A 130 -6.17 -6.58 3.07
CA LEU A 130 -5.77 -6.71 4.47
C LEU A 130 -5.20 -5.40 5.03
N ALA A 131 -4.35 -4.70 4.27
CA ALA A 131 -3.81 -3.41 4.67
C ALA A 131 -4.91 -2.38 4.93
N VAL A 132 -5.88 -2.26 4.03
CA VAL A 132 -7.01 -1.32 4.15
C VAL A 132 -7.89 -1.66 5.35
N ILE A 133 -8.23 -2.94 5.56
CA ILE A 133 -9.06 -3.35 6.70
C ILE A 133 -8.34 -3.13 8.03
N VAL A 134 -7.07 -3.54 8.14
CA VAL A 134 -6.30 -3.35 9.38
C VAL A 134 -6.11 -1.86 9.65
N PHE A 135 -5.88 -1.05 8.61
CA PHE A 135 -5.79 0.40 8.78
C PHE A 135 -7.11 0.97 9.28
N TRP A 136 -8.24 0.63 8.65
CA TRP A 136 -9.58 1.10 9.02
C TRP A 136 -9.93 0.81 10.48
N THR A 137 -9.65 -0.41 10.95
CA THR A 137 -10.00 -0.82 12.32
C THR A 137 -9.11 -0.14 13.36
N GLN A 138 -7.86 0.18 12.99
CA GLN A 138 -6.86 0.70 13.91
C GLN A 138 -6.71 2.23 13.87
N SER A 139 -7.11 2.90 12.79
CA SER A 139 -6.87 4.35 12.59
C SER A 139 -7.60 5.23 13.60
N SER A 140 -8.73 4.76 14.13
CA SER A 140 -9.57 5.51 15.09
C SER A 140 -9.17 5.30 16.55
N ARG A 141 -8.04 4.61 16.79
CA ARG A 141 -7.53 4.30 18.13
C ARG A 141 -7.05 5.56 18.84
N ARG A 142 -7.53 5.73 20.09
CA ARG A 142 -7.20 6.88 20.95
C ARG A 142 -5.77 6.85 21.48
N ASP A 143 -5.14 5.68 21.48
CA ASP A 143 -3.80 5.43 22.00
C ASP A 143 -2.68 5.69 20.98
N TRP A 144 -2.99 5.79 19.69
CA TRP A 144 -1.97 5.96 18.65
C TRP A 144 -1.72 7.43 18.28
N LEU A 145 -2.74 8.18 17.84
CA LEU A 145 -2.57 9.56 17.41
C LEU A 145 -3.37 10.51 18.31
N MET A 146 -2.78 11.66 18.64
CA MET A 146 -3.41 12.65 19.51
C MET A 146 -4.66 13.25 18.85
N TYR A 147 -5.75 13.36 19.61
CA TYR A 147 -7.03 13.89 19.15
C TYR A 147 -7.57 13.24 17.86
N PRO A 148 -7.82 11.91 17.85
CA PRO A 148 -8.24 11.20 16.65
C PRO A 148 -9.56 11.73 16.06
N ASN A 149 -10.41 12.37 16.86
CA ASN A 149 -11.68 12.96 16.41
C ASN A 149 -11.49 14.13 15.42
N PHE A 150 -10.31 14.75 15.37
CA PHE A 150 -10.01 15.83 14.42
C PHE A 150 -9.32 15.33 13.16
N ASN A 151 -9.14 14.02 13.01
CA ASN A 151 -8.44 13.40 11.91
C ASN A 151 -9.42 12.55 11.09
N HIS A 152 -9.21 12.51 9.78
CA HIS A 152 -9.98 11.70 8.84
C HIS A 152 -9.05 10.97 7.88
N LEU A 153 -9.56 9.89 7.28
CA LEU A 153 -8.84 9.17 6.23
C LEU A 153 -8.79 10.06 4.99
N SER A 154 -7.59 10.23 4.44
CA SER A 154 -7.35 11.10 3.30
C SER A 154 -7.25 10.28 2.00
N TRP A 155 -6.99 10.96 0.88
CA TRP A 155 -7.20 10.42 -0.46
C TRP A 155 -6.39 9.16 -0.76
N SER A 156 -5.14 9.06 -0.30
CA SER A 156 -4.28 7.91 -0.62
C SER A 156 -4.79 6.61 0.00
N TYR A 157 -5.45 6.67 1.16
CA TYR A 157 -6.11 5.50 1.75
C TYR A 157 -7.23 4.97 0.82
N TYR A 158 -8.07 5.86 0.27
CA TYR A 158 -9.13 5.44 -0.66
C TYR A 158 -8.57 4.89 -1.97
N PHE A 159 -7.47 5.44 -2.47
CA PHE A 159 -6.78 4.87 -3.63
C PHE A 159 -6.20 3.49 -3.33
N ALA A 160 -5.79 3.19 -2.09
CA ALA A 160 -5.35 1.85 -1.71
C ALA A 160 -6.49 0.83 -1.87
N GLY A 161 -7.68 1.19 -1.37
CA GLY A 161 -8.89 0.39 -1.53
C GLY A 161 -9.30 0.22 -3.00
N ALA A 162 -9.31 1.31 -3.76
CA ALA A 162 -9.62 1.26 -5.20
C ALA A 162 -8.61 0.40 -5.97
N SER A 163 -7.32 0.51 -5.67
CA SER A 163 -6.28 -0.34 -6.27
C SER A 163 -6.52 -1.81 -5.95
N GLY A 164 -6.84 -2.14 -4.69
CA GLY A 164 -7.16 -3.52 -4.29
C GLY A 164 -8.33 -4.12 -5.08
N VAL A 165 -9.42 -3.36 -5.26
CA VAL A 165 -10.58 -3.78 -6.08
C VAL A 165 -10.18 -3.98 -7.54
N LEU A 166 -9.42 -3.04 -8.10
CA LEU A 166 -8.94 -3.13 -9.47
C LEU A 166 -8.06 -4.38 -9.66
N HIS A 167 -7.18 -4.71 -8.71
CA HIS A 167 -6.38 -5.94 -8.74
C HIS A 167 -7.24 -7.19 -8.65
N ALA A 168 -8.26 -7.21 -7.78
CA ALA A 168 -9.20 -8.33 -7.68
C ALA A 168 -9.95 -8.58 -9.01
N ILE A 169 -10.41 -7.51 -9.68
CA ILE A 169 -11.06 -7.63 -11.00
C ILE A 169 -10.08 -8.20 -12.03
N ALA A 170 -8.82 -7.74 -12.06
CA ALA A 170 -7.83 -8.30 -12.98
C ALA A 170 -7.50 -9.76 -12.68
N ALA A 171 -7.38 -10.14 -11.41
CA ALA A 171 -7.17 -11.52 -11.02
C ALA A 171 -8.33 -12.40 -11.53
N PHE A 172 -9.58 -11.94 -11.41
CA PHE A 172 -10.73 -12.67 -11.92
C PHE A 172 -10.69 -12.85 -13.45
N ILE A 173 -10.32 -11.81 -14.20
CA ILE A 173 -10.16 -11.90 -15.66
C ILE A 173 -9.04 -12.88 -16.02
N LEU A 174 -7.88 -12.77 -15.36
CA LEU A 174 -6.73 -13.66 -15.60
C LEU A 174 -7.04 -15.11 -15.25
N TYR A 175 -7.84 -15.37 -14.21
CA TYR A 175 -8.32 -16.71 -13.89
C TYR A 175 -9.10 -17.33 -15.05
N LYS A 176 -10.00 -16.57 -15.69
CA LYS A 176 -10.76 -17.03 -16.86
C LYS A 176 -9.87 -17.30 -18.09
N VAL A 177 -8.86 -16.47 -18.30
CA VAL A 177 -7.87 -16.69 -19.36
C VAL A 177 -7.07 -17.96 -19.09
N ASN A 178 -6.61 -18.17 -17.86
CA ASN A 178 -5.84 -19.33 -17.47
C ASN A 178 -6.62 -20.65 -17.60
N ASP A 179 -7.91 -20.63 -17.25
CA ASP A 179 -8.84 -21.76 -17.44
C ASP A 179 -8.97 -22.12 -18.93
N SER A 180 -9.08 -21.13 -19.80
CA SER A 180 -9.17 -21.33 -21.26
C SER A 180 -7.87 -21.90 -21.84
N LEU A 181 -6.71 -21.41 -21.39
CA LEU A 181 -5.39 -21.91 -21.82
C LEU A 181 -5.15 -23.36 -21.38
N LEU A 182 -5.59 -23.72 -20.16
CA LEU A 182 -5.46 -25.08 -19.63
C LEU A 182 -6.23 -26.08 -20.50
N VAL A 183 -7.44 -25.70 -20.95
CA VAL A 183 -8.25 -26.55 -21.83
C VAL A 183 -7.57 -26.76 -23.18
N LEU A 184 -6.95 -25.72 -23.76
CA LEU A 184 -6.23 -25.82 -25.04
C LEU A 184 -5.01 -26.75 -24.94
N ASP A 185 -4.21 -26.62 -23.87
CA ASP A 185 -3.04 -27.49 -23.64
C ASP A 185 -3.41 -28.96 -23.37
N CYS A 186 -4.64 -29.23 -22.89
CA CYS A 186 -5.11 -30.61 -22.64
C CYS A 186 -5.65 -31.30 -23.91
N VAL A 187 -6.02 -30.53 -24.95
CA VAL A 187 -6.62 -31.04 -26.19
C VAL A 187 -5.55 -31.32 -27.26
N GLN A 188 -4.35 -30.74 -27.11
CA GLN A 188 -3.23 -30.85 -28.05
C GLN A 188 -2.24 -31.94 -27.66
#